data_AF-A0A2V2AB48-F1
#
_entry.id   AF-A0A2V2AB48-F1
#
_cell.length_a   1.000
_cell.length_b   1.000
_cell.length_c   1.000
_cell.angle_alpha   90.00
_cell.angle_beta   90.00
_cell.angle_gamma   90.00
#
_symmetry.space_group_name_H-M   'P 1'
#
loop_
_entity.id
_entity.type
_entity.pdbx_description
1 polymer ?
#
loop_
_entity_poly.entity_id
_entity_poly.type
_entity_poly.pdbx_seq_one_letter_code
_entity_poly.pdbx_strand_id
1 'polypeptide(L)'
;MHTFTHGDKSVVFTVLSGEVVGSEKLSETRVTSTGGVHVSGKDSEVTPVRVSSVSIINHEFWVKTPDGVEHDVKLRGVDIPLRTGQDISLISALKKDGSPLHAILQNHTASKRWVLRDGNALHTELELAPFNWNTVLIVSGLCVAGIATAGLGLLAAAGYLFYAIYQGSQRKKLLVSDLNAYLEKLENQVASRIQAPSPAQVMQPAQADLFALAEVIVQEEEVVQASVEAPAENAVLNSDSVRRALSRKL
;
A
#
# COMPACT_ATOMS: atom_id res chain seq x y z
N MET A 1 8.75 -12.47 3.13
CA MET A 1 9.29 -12.06 1.82
C MET A 1 8.72 -12.99 0.77
N HIS A 2 8.35 -12.48 -0.40
CA HIS A 2 7.72 -13.24 -1.48
C HIS A 2 8.49 -13.06 -2.77
N THR A 3 8.93 -14.14 -3.41
CA THR A 3 9.73 -14.05 -4.63
C THR A 3 8.86 -14.33 -5.86
N PHE A 4 8.86 -13.39 -6.80
CA PHE A 4 8.31 -13.54 -8.14
C PHE A 4 9.43 -13.93 -9.09
N THR A 5 9.20 -14.92 -9.94
CA THR A 5 10.14 -15.35 -10.98
C THR A 5 9.43 -15.41 -12.32
N HIS A 6 10.04 -14.84 -13.37
CA HIS A 6 9.55 -14.90 -14.74
C HIS A 6 10.74 -14.99 -15.71
N GLY A 7 10.92 -16.16 -16.32
CA GLY A 7 12.14 -16.49 -17.05
C GLY A 7 13.37 -16.35 -16.14
N ASP A 8 14.36 -15.57 -16.58
CA ASP A 8 15.61 -15.34 -15.85
C ASP A 8 15.54 -14.21 -14.82
N LYS A 9 14.34 -13.64 -14.58
CA LYS A 9 14.16 -12.45 -13.74
C LYS A 9 13.49 -12.82 -12.43
N SER A 10 14.07 -12.35 -11.33
CA SER A 10 13.52 -12.50 -9.99
C SER A 10 13.29 -11.14 -9.34
N VAL A 11 12.13 -10.95 -8.73
CA VAL A 11 11.80 -9.76 -7.92
C VAL A 11 11.34 -10.22 -6.55
N VAL A 12 11.88 -9.62 -5.49
CA VAL A 12 11.45 -9.91 -4.12
C VAL A 12 10.44 -8.85 -3.68
N PHE A 13 9.33 -9.29 -3.13
CA PHE A 13 8.28 -8.47 -2.56
C PHE A 13 8.26 -8.58 -1.04
N THR A 14 8.00 -7.46 -0.38
CA THR A 14 7.77 -7.35 1.06
C THR A 14 6.38 -6.80 1.30
N VAL A 15 5.77 -7.25 2.40
CA VAL A 15 4.46 -6.79 2.85
C VAL A 15 4.66 -6.20 4.23
N LEU A 16 4.30 -4.94 4.39
CA LEU A 16 4.26 -4.24 5.66
C LEU A 16 2.79 -4.08 6.06
N SER A 17 2.36 -4.75 7.12
CA SER A 17 0.99 -4.68 7.64
C SER A 17 1.00 -4.15 9.06
N GLY A 18 0.07 -3.27 9.40
CA GLY A 18 -0.02 -2.66 10.72
C GLY A 18 -0.97 -1.48 10.78
N GLU A 19 -1.02 -0.86 11.95
CA GLU A 19 -1.85 0.30 12.24
C GLU A 19 -1.08 1.59 11.89
N VAL A 20 -1.75 2.54 11.26
CA VAL A 20 -1.20 3.88 11.04
C VAL A 20 -1.20 4.66 12.36
N VAL A 21 -0.02 5.05 12.85
CA VAL A 21 0.12 5.80 14.11
C VAL A 21 0.31 7.30 13.91
N GLY A 22 0.76 7.72 12.72
CA GLY A 22 0.95 9.11 12.36
C GLY A 22 0.88 9.32 10.85
N SER A 23 0.46 10.49 10.41
CA SER A 23 0.40 10.84 8.98
C SER A 23 0.60 12.34 8.79
N GLU A 24 1.49 12.71 7.88
CA GLU A 24 1.83 14.07 7.50
C GLU A 24 1.76 14.26 5.97
N LYS A 25 1.25 15.41 5.53
CA LYS A 25 1.17 15.76 4.11
C LYS A 25 1.76 17.12 3.86
N LEU A 26 2.69 17.17 2.92
CA LEU A 26 3.40 18.37 2.50
C LEU A 26 3.16 18.59 1.00
N SER A 27 2.92 19.84 0.59
CA SER A 27 2.78 20.21 -0.82
C SER A 27 4.02 20.96 -1.27
N GLU A 28 4.72 20.44 -2.27
CA GLU A 28 5.88 21.07 -2.91
C GLU A 28 5.44 21.69 -4.25
N THR A 29 5.52 23.02 -4.37
CA THR A 29 5.19 23.74 -5.62
C THR A 29 6.48 24.18 -6.31
N ARG A 30 6.69 23.74 -7.55
CA ARG A 30 7.78 24.17 -8.42
C ARG A 30 7.26 25.11 -9.49
N VAL A 31 7.85 26.29 -9.59
CA VAL A 31 7.50 27.30 -10.60
C VAL A 31 8.66 27.43 -11.56
N THR A 32 8.39 27.26 -12.85
CA THR A 32 9.35 27.43 -13.94
C THR A 32 8.86 28.54 -14.85
N SER A 33 9.75 29.49 -15.18
CA SER A 33 9.47 30.55 -16.13
C SER A 33 10.44 30.43 -17.31
N THR A 34 9.91 30.52 -18.53
CA THR A 34 10.69 30.53 -19.78
C THR A 34 10.26 31.71 -20.67
N GLY A 35 11.19 32.33 -21.40
CA GLY A 35 10.93 33.53 -22.21
C GLY A 35 11.43 34.82 -21.55
N GLY A 36 11.02 35.97 -22.07
CA GLY A 36 11.47 37.29 -21.58
C GLY A 36 12.83 37.74 -22.12
N VAL A 37 13.37 37.05 -23.13
CA VAL A 37 14.61 37.44 -23.80
C VAL A 37 14.26 38.32 -25.01
N HIS A 38 14.98 39.43 -25.15
CA HIS A 38 14.91 40.30 -26.33
C HIS A 38 15.55 39.58 -27.51
N VAL A 39 14.83 39.45 -28.62
CA VAL A 39 15.41 38.92 -29.87
C VAL A 39 16.03 40.11 -30.61
N SER A 40 17.32 40.06 -30.91
CA SER A 40 17.96 41.10 -31.73
C SER A 40 17.41 41.05 -33.16
N GLY A 41 16.46 41.93 -33.44
CA GLY A 41 15.85 42.17 -34.75
C GLY A 41 15.53 43.66 -34.91
N LYS A 42 15.28 44.08 -36.16
CA LYS A 42 15.02 45.49 -36.53
C LYS A 42 13.79 46.08 -35.83
N ASP A 43 12.89 45.21 -35.39
CA ASP A 43 11.79 45.47 -34.48
C ASP A 43 12.08 44.67 -33.19
N SER A 44 12.23 45.35 -32.07
CA SER A 44 12.57 44.77 -30.77
C SER A 44 11.42 43.93 -30.22
N GLU A 45 11.24 42.73 -30.74
CA GLU A 45 10.22 41.78 -30.31
C GLU A 45 10.70 40.98 -29.09
N VAL A 46 9.90 40.97 -28.02
CA VAL A 46 10.18 40.25 -26.78
C VAL A 46 9.47 38.89 -26.84
N THR A 47 10.22 37.81 -26.57
CA THR A 47 9.61 36.48 -26.46
C THR A 47 8.61 36.43 -25.31
N PRO A 48 7.38 35.91 -25.51
CA PRO A 48 6.36 35.87 -24.46
C PRO A 48 6.83 35.00 -23.30
N VAL A 49 6.68 35.51 -22.08
CA VAL A 49 6.98 34.77 -20.85
C VAL A 49 5.93 33.69 -20.66
N ARG A 50 6.35 32.42 -20.62
CA ARG A 50 5.55 31.29 -20.21
C ARG A 50 5.90 30.93 -18.78
N VAL A 51 4.89 30.93 -17.90
CA VAL A 51 5.02 30.45 -16.52
C VAL A 51 4.29 29.12 -16.43
N SER A 52 4.99 28.09 -15.97
CA SER A 52 4.40 26.81 -15.60
C SER A 52 4.63 26.53 -14.13
N SER A 53 3.64 25.94 -13.46
CA SER A 53 3.73 25.55 -12.06
C SER A 53 3.30 24.09 -11.92
N VAL A 54 4.05 23.32 -11.14
CA VAL A 54 3.76 21.92 -10.83
C VAL A 54 3.75 21.77 -9.32
N SER A 55 2.62 21.33 -8.76
CA SER A 55 2.50 21.00 -7.34
C SER A 55 2.56 19.49 -7.15
N ILE A 56 3.37 19.03 -6.19
CA ILE A 56 3.61 17.62 -5.87
C ILE A 56 3.32 17.42 -4.38
N ILE A 57 2.44 16.48 -4.07
CA ILE A 57 2.14 16.11 -2.68
C ILE A 57 3.14 15.05 -2.23
N ASN A 58 3.84 15.32 -1.13
CA ASN A 58 4.67 14.37 -0.40
C ASN A 58 3.87 13.92 0.84
N HIS A 59 3.60 12.62 0.93
CA HIS A 59 2.82 12.03 2.01
C HIS A 59 3.71 11.07 2.80
N GLU A 60 3.95 11.40 4.07
CA GLU A 60 4.73 10.59 5.01
C GLU A 60 3.79 10.04 6.09
N PHE A 61 3.94 8.78 6.46
CA PHE A 61 3.17 8.18 7.54
C PHE A 61 3.95 7.06 8.22
N TRP A 62 3.58 6.78 9.46
CA TRP A 62 4.21 5.75 10.29
C TRP A 62 3.25 4.59 10.49
N VAL A 63 3.76 3.37 10.31
CA VAL A 63 3.01 2.13 10.46
C VAL A 63 3.61 1.33 11.60
N LYS A 64 2.80 1.02 12.61
CA LYS A 64 3.19 0.15 13.71
C LYS A 64 2.78 -1.28 13.40
N THR A 65 3.77 -2.16 13.28
CA THR A 65 3.55 -3.59 13.04
C THR A 65 2.99 -4.28 14.29
N PRO A 66 2.40 -5.48 14.16
CA PRO A 66 1.96 -6.28 15.31
C PRO A 66 3.08 -6.56 16.33
N ASP A 67 4.33 -6.58 15.87
CA ASP A 67 5.52 -6.76 16.71
C ASP A 67 5.88 -5.49 17.52
N GLY A 68 5.11 -4.40 17.35
CA GLY A 68 5.29 -3.13 18.03
C GLY A 68 6.32 -2.20 17.39
N VAL A 69 6.93 -2.59 16.27
CA VAL A 69 7.95 -1.80 15.56
C VAL A 69 7.29 -0.81 14.61
N GLU A 70 7.74 0.44 14.67
CA GLU A 70 7.29 1.51 13.78
C GLU A 70 8.17 1.62 12.54
N HIS A 71 7.54 1.77 11.39
CA HIS A 71 8.18 1.96 10.09
C HIS A 71 7.69 3.24 9.44
N ASP A 72 8.61 4.09 8.99
CA ASP A 72 8.30 5.27 8.19
C ASP A 72 8.05 4.89 6.73
N VAL A 73 7.00 5.44 6.14
CA VAL A 73 6.64 5.24 4.73
C VAL A 73 6.50 6.59 4.06
N LYS A 74 7.21 6.76 2.95
CA LYS A 74 7.26 8.01 2.18
C LYS A 74 6.72 7.79 0.77
N LEU A 75 5.61 8.45 0.48
CA LEU A 75 4.96 8.45 -0.84
C LEU A 75 5.07 9.84 -1.47
N ARG A 76 5.29 9.88 -2.78
CA ARG A 76 5.44 11.13 -3.54
C ARG A 76 4.51 11.13 -4.73
N GLY A 77 3.82 12.25 -4.94
CA GLY A 77 2.89 12.47 -6.04
C GLY A 77 1.55 11.77 -5.91
N VAL A 78 1.23 11.21 -4.73
CA VAL A 78 -0.04 10.52 -4.48
C VAL A 78 -0.70 11.09 -3.24
N ASP A 79 -1.98 11.45 -3.36
CA ASP A 79 -2.80 11.90 -2.25
C ASP A 79 -3.69 10.77 -1.73
N ILE A 80 -3.31 10.17 -0.60
CA ILE A 80 -4.07 9.07 0.00
C ILE A 80 -4.68 9.54 1.32
N PRO A 81 -6.00 9.47 1.51
CA PRO A 81 -6.62 9.83 2.78
C PRO A 81 -6.41 8.70 3.81
N LEU A 82 -5.26 8.72 4.49
CA LEU A 82 -4.97 7.88 5.65
C LEU A 82 -5.22 8.66 6.94
N ARG A 83 -5.76 7.97 7.95
CA ARG A 83 -5.94 8.49 9.31
C ARG A 83 -5.26 7.56 10.30
N THR A 84 -4.86 8.12 11.44
CA THR A 84 -4.35 7.35 12.57
C THR A 84 -5.41 6.37 13.07
N GLY A 85 -5.00 5.18 13.49
CA GLY A 85 -5.89 4.09 13.91
C GLY A 85 -6.43 3.22 12.78
N GLN A 86 -5.98 3.42 11.54
CA GLN A 86 -6.40 2.59 10.42
C GLN A 86 -5.41 1.45 10.18
N ASP A 87 -5.94 0.25 9.99
CA ASP A 87 -5.16 -0.92 9.60
C ASP A 87 -4.91 -0.92 8.10
N ILE A 88 -3.64 -1.01 7.73
CA ILE A 88 -3.22 -0.99 6.34
C ILE A 88 -2.30 -2.16 6.02
N SER A 89 -2.16 -2.43 4.73
CA SER A 89 -1.11 -3.30 4.20
C SER A 89 -0.49 -2.68 2.96
N LEU A 90 0.82 -2.58 2.99
CA LEU A 90 1.64 -1.99 1.95
C LEU A 90 2.51 -3.07 1.31
N ILE A 91 2.27 -3.31 0.02
CA ILE A 91 3.05 -4.24 -0.79
C ILE A 91 4.14 -3.45 -1.52
N SER A 92 5.39 -3.85 -1.31
CA SER A 92 6.56 -3.20 -1.90
C SER A 92 7.42 -4.21 -2.63
N ALA A 93 7.96 -3.84 -3.79
CA ALA A 93 8.99 -4.60 -4.49
C ALA A 93 10.38 -4.10 -4.05
N LEU A 94 11.34 -4.99 -3.84
CA LEU A 94 12.72 -4.60 -3.53
C LEU A 94 13.50 -4.37 -4.82
N LYS A 95 14.14 -3.20 -4.93
CA LYS A 95 15.15 -2.96 -5.97
C LYS A 95 16.41 -3.77 -5.68
N LYS A 96 17.29 -3.91 -6.68
CA LYS A 96 18.63 -4.51 -6.51
C LYS A 96 19.45 -3.80 -5.44
N ASP A 97 19.23 -2.49 -5.27
CA ASP A 97 19.89 -1.65 -4.27
C ASP A 97 19.29 -1.80 -2.85
N GLY A 98 18.27 -2.65 -2.68
CA GLY A 98 17.59 -2.87 -1.40
C GLY A 98 16.51 -1.83 -1.06
N SER A 99 16.37 -0.76 -1.84
CA SER A 99 15.32 0.24 -1.62
C SER A 99 13.92 -0.34 -1.92
N PRO A 100 12.93 -0.12 -1.03
CA PRO A 100 11.57 -0.57 -1.25
C PRO A 100 10.86 0.33 -2.26
N LEU A 101 10.24 -0.31 -3.24
CA LEU A 101 9.43 0.32 -4.26
C LEU A 101 7.96 0.00 -3.99
N HIS A 102 7.27 0.94 -3.36
CA HIS A 102 5.86 0.79 -3.00
C HIS A 102 4.98 0.64 -4.24
N ALA A 103 4.17 -0.43 -4.27
CA ALA A 103 3.34 -0.82 -5.41
C ALA A 103 1.84 -0.65 -5.12
N ILE A 104 1.36 -1.27 -4.04
CA ILE A 104 -0.06 -1.27 -3.67
C ILE A 104 -0.19 -0.94 -2.19
N LEU A 105 -1.12 -0.05 -1.87
CA LEU A 105 -1.55 0.22 -0.51
C LEU A 105 -3.02 -0.16 -0.37
N GLN A 106 -3.33 -0.99 0.61
CA GLN A 106 -4.67 -1.38 0.98
C GLN A 106 -4.97 -0.87 2.38
N ASN A 107 -6.13 -0.25 2.56
CA ASN A 107 -6.65 0.14 3.85
C ASN A 107 -7.85 -0.74 4.19
N HIS A 108 -7.68 -1.56 5.21
CA HIS A 108 -8.64 -2.57 5.63
C HIS A 108 -9.80 -1.92 6.37
N THR A 109 -9.52 -0.92 7.23
CA THR A 109 -10.54 -0.16 7.97
C THR A 109 -11.49 0.59 7.03
N ALA A 110 -10.96 1.20 5.97
CA ALA A 110 -11.75 1.95 4.99
C ALA A 110 -12.20 1.09 3.79
N SER A 111 -11.78 -0.18 3.71
CA SER A 111 -11.99 -1.07 2.56
C SER A 111 -11.64 -0.43 1.22
N LYS A 112 -10.54 0.34 1.17
CA LYS A 112 -10.06 1.07 -0.02
C LYS A 112 -8.69 0.60 -0.44
N ARG A 113 -8.46 0.65 -1.77
CA ARG A 113 -7.24 0.22 -2.42
C ARG A 113 -6.68 1.35 -3.28
N TRP A 114 -5.38 1.57 -3.19
CA TRP A 114 -4.65 2.51 -4.03
C TRP A 114 -3.50 1.80 -4.72
N VAL A 115 -3.45 1.91 -6.04
CA VAL A 115 -2.32 1.44 -6.84
C VAL A 115 -1.34 2.59 -6.97
N LEU A 116 -0.20 2.47 -6.29
CA LEU A 116 0.87 3.46 -6.32
C LEU A 116 1.69 3.32 -7.60
N ARG A 117 1.95 2.07 -8.00
CA ARG A 117 2.68 1.73 -9.22
C ARG A 117 2.11 0.48 -9.86
N ASP A 118 1.72 0.63 -11.12
CA ASP A 118 1.30 -0.50 -11.95
C ASP A 118 2.48 -1.39 -12.33
N GLY A 119 2.21 -2.61 -12.80
CA GLY A 119 3.23 -3.53 -13.28
C GLY A 119 4.13 -2.95 -14.39
N ASN A 120 3.64 -2.01 -15.19
CA ASN A 120 4.44 -1.31 -16.21
C ASN A 120 5.44 -0.32 -15.59
N ALA A 121 5.03 0.41 -14.54
CA ALA A 121 5.92 1.30 -13.80
C ALA A 121 6.97 0.48 -13.03
N LEU A 122 6.55 -0.62 -12.38
CA LEU A 122 7.46 -1.55 -11.71
C LEU A 122 8.46 -2.17 -12.70
N HIS A 123 8.01 -2.64 -13.86
CA HIS A 123 8.91 -3.18 -14.89
C HIS A 123 9.99 -2.18 -15.30
N THR A 124 9.62 -0.91 -15.46
CA THR A 124 10.52 0.14 -15.90
C THR A 124 11.50 0.53 -14.80
N GLU A 125 11.01 0.68 -13.56
CA GLU A 125 11.84 1.06 -12.40
C GLU A 125 12.72 -0.07 -11.85
N LEU A 126 12.32 -1.32 -12.03
CA LEU A 126 13.13 -2.50 -11.68
C LEU A 126 14.05 -2.93 -12.84
N GLU A 127 14.04 -2.18 -13.95
CA GLU A 127 14.83 -2.44 -15.16
C GLU A 127 14.72 -3.89 -15.64
N LEU A 128 13.52 -4.46 -15.55
CA LEU A 128 13.37 -5.89 -15.77
C LEU A 128 13.74 -6.26 -17.21
N ALA A 129 13.46 -5.43 -18.21
CA ALA A 129 13.95 -5.65 -19.58
C ALA A 129 15.12 -4.70 -19.91
N PRO A 130 16.38 -5.18 -19.86
CA PRO A 130 17.50 -4.40 -20.38
C PRO A 130 17.35 -4.19 -21.89
N PHE A 131 17.91 -3.09 -22.37
CA PHE A 131 17.95 -2.77 -23.79
C PHE A 131 18.82 -3.78 -24.56
N ASN A 132 18.26 -4.42 -25.58
CA ASN A 132 18.95 -5.46 -26.35
C ASN A 132 19.91 -4.83 -27.38
N TRP A 133 21.16 -4.61 -26.99
CA TRP A 133 22.22 -4.11 -27.89
C TRP A 133 22.43 -4.96 -29.14
N ASN A 134 22.18 -6.27 -29.05
CA ASN A 134 22.25 -7.17 -30.20
C ASN A 134 21.33 -6.74 -31.35
N THR A 135 20.13 -6.23 -31.04
CA THR A 135 19.21 -5.72 -32.07
C THR A 135 19.79 -4.50 -32.77
N VAL A 136 20.44 -3.60 -32.03
CA VAL A 136 21.10 -2.42 -32.61
C VAL A 136 22.26 -2.81 -33.51
N LEU A 137 23.07 -3.79 -33.09
CA LEU A 137 24.21 -4.28 -33.90
C LEU A 137 23.73 -4.93 -35.21
N ILE A 138 22.68 -5.76 -35.16
CA ILE A 138 22.12 -6.42 -36.35
C ILE A 138 21.53 -5.38 -37.32
N VAL A 139 20.74 -4.42 -36.81
CA VAL A 139 20.16 -3.35 -37.64
C VAL A 139 21.25 -2.47 -38.25
N SER A 140 22.26 -2.10 -37.46
CA SER A 140 23.41 -1.33 -37.95
C SER A 140 24.15 -2.05 -39.08
N GLY A 141 24.44 -3.35 -38.91
CA GLY A 141 25.07 -4.17 -39.95
C GLY A 141 24.24 -4.26 -41.24
N LEU A 142 22.93 -4.45 -41.12
CA LEU A 142 22.02 -4.49 -42.28
C LEU A 142 21.92 -3.14 -43.00
N CYS A 143 21.97 -2.02 -42.27
CA CYS A 143 22.01 -0.69 -42.88
C CYS A 143 23.29 -0.47 -43.70
N VAL A 144 24.45 -0.86 -43.19
CA VAL A 144 25.74 -0.76 -43.92
C VAL A 144 25.72 -1.64 -45.16
N ALA A 145 25.23 -2.89 -45.06
CA ALA A 145 25.04 -3.77 -46.21
C ALA A 145 24.04 -3.21 -47.23
N GLY A 146 23.04 -2.45 -46.78
CA GLY A 146 22.06 -1.75 -47.63
C GLY A 146 22.67 -0.71 -48.55
N ILE A 147 23.72 0.00 -48.09
CA ILE A 147 24.46 0.97 -48.91
C ILE A 147 25.19 0.24 -50.05
N ALA A 148 25.76 -0.94 -49.78
CA ALA A 148 26.46 -1.73 -50.79
C ALA A 148 25.53 -2.45 -51.79
N THR A 149 24.27 -2.69 -51.41
CA THR A 149 23.30 -3.50 -52.17
C THR A 149 22.16 -2.70 -52.79
N ALA A 150 22.37 -1.41 -53.05
CA ALA A 150 21.37 -0.50 -53.62
C ALA A 150 20.02 -0.48 -52.87
N GLY A 151 20.05 -0.60 -51.54
CA GLY A 151 18.87 -0.41 -50.68
C GLY A 151 18.15 -1.68 -50.19
N LEU A 152 18.49 -2.87 -50.70
CA LEU A 152 17.89 -4.13 -50.23
C LEU A 152 18.15 -4.38 -48.73
N GLY A 153 19.37 -4.08 -48.26
CA GLY A 153 19.70 -4.19 -46.83
C GLY A 153 18.91 -3.23 -45.93
N LEU A 154 18.48 -2.07 -46.45
CA LEU A 154 17.65 -1.13 -45.67
C LEU A 154 16.24 -1.66 -45.45
N LEU A 155 15.65 -2.32 -46.45
CA LEU A 155 14.33 -2.97 -46.31
C LEU A 155 14.39 -4.13 -45.31
N ALA A 156 15.46 -4.93 -45.36
CA ALA A 156 15.69 -6.00 -44.39
C ALA A 156 15.91 -5.47 -42.97
N ALA A 157 16.69 -4.38 -42.82
CA ALA A 157 16.89 -3.71 -41.54
C ALA A 157 15.57 -3.20 -40.95
N ALA A 158 14.73 -2.55 -41.77
CA ALA A 158 13.43 -2.05 -41.35
C ALA A 158 12.51 -3.20 -40.92
N GLY A 159 12.41 -4.27 -41.71
CA GLY A 159 11.61 -5.44 -41.38
C GLY A 159 12.04 -6.11 -40.07
N TYR A 160 13.35 -6.29 -39.87
CA TYR A 160 13.89 -6.84 -38.62
C TYR A 160 13.65 -5.92 -37.42
N LEU A 161 13.80 -4.60 -37.57
CA LEU A 161 13.52 -3.64 -36.52
C LEU A 161 12.04 -3.72 -36.09
N PHE A 162 11.10 -3.75 -37.05
CA PHE A 162 9.68 -3.92 -36.76
C PHE A 162 9.40 -5.24 -36.02
N TYR A 163 9.99 -6.35 -36.48
CA TYR A 163 9.87 -7.64 -35.82
C TYR A 163 10.41 -7.61 -34.38
N ALA A 164 11.59 -7.02 -34.16
CA ALA A 164 12.22 -6.94 -32.85
C ALA A 164 11.43 -6.06 -31.88
N ILE A 165 10.90 -4.92 -32.34
CA ILE A 165 10.01 -4.05 -31.54
C ILE A 165 8.72 -4.81 -31.20
N TYR A 166 8.12 -5.51 -32.16
CA TYR A 166 6.90 -6.29 -31.93
C TYR A 166 7.13 -7.40 -30.92
N GLN A 167 8.17 -8.22 -31.09
CA GLN A 167 8.50 -9.30 -30.17
C GLN A 167 8.85 -8.77 -28.77
N GLY A 168 9.61 -7.68 -28.69
CA GLY A 168 9.92 -7.00 -27.42
C GLY A 168 8.68 -6.50 -26.71
N SER A 169 7.73 -5.91 -27.45
CA SER A 169 6.44 -5.46 -26.93
C SER A 169 5.60 -6.62 -26.38
N GLN A 170 5.53 -7.75 -27.09
CA GLN A 170 4.79 -8.92 -26.61
C GLN A 170 5.39 -9.52 -25.33
N ARG A 171 6.72 -9.65 -25.26
CA ARG A 171 7.39 -10.12 -24.03
C ARG A 171 7.14 -9.19 -22.85
N LYS A 172 7.14 -7.87 -23.09
CA LYS A 172 6.81 -6.88 -22.06
C LYS A 172 5.37 -7.02 -21.58
N LYS A 173 4.41 -7.20 -22.50
CA LYS A 173 2.99 -7.39 -22.16
C LYS A 173 2.77 -8.61 -21.28
N LEU A 174 3.39 -9.75 -21.64
CA LEU A 174 3.31 -10.98 -20.84
C LEU A 174 3.90 -10.78 -19.45
N LEU A 175 5.10 -10.19 -19.35
CA LEU A 175 5.73 -9.92 -18.05
C LEU A 175 4.86 -9.01 -17.17
N VAL A 176 4.32 -7.92 -17.74
CA VAL A 176 3.46 -6.99 -16.99
C VAL A 176 2.17 -7.69 -16.55
N SER A 177 1.58 -8.54 -17.40
CA SER A 177 0.41 -9.33 -17.07
C SER A 177 0.69 -10.29 -15.91
N ASP A 178 1.79 -11.05 -15.97
CA ASP A 178 2.19 -11.98 -14.91
C ASP A 178 2.51 -11.25 -13.61
N LEU A 179 3.14 -10.08 -13.69
CA LEU A 179 3.44 -9.25 -12.53
C LEU A 179 2.16 -8.73 -11.86
N ASN A 180 1.18 -8.29 -12.66
CA ASN A 180 -0.12 -7.86 -12.16
C ASN A 180 -0.88 -9.04 -11.52
N ALA A 181 -0.90 -10.21 -12.16
CA ALA A 181 -1.52 -11.41 -11.61
C ALA A 181 -0.85 -11.85 -10.29
N TYR A 182 0.47 -11.69 -10.19
CA TYR A 182 1.19 -11.98 -8.96
C TYR A 182 0.87 -10.98 -7.83
N LEU A 183 0.77 -9.68 -8.17
CA LEU A 183 0.34 -8.65 -7.22
C LEU A 183 -1.08 -8.94 -6.70
N GLU A 184 -2.00 -9.32 -7.57
CA GLU A 184 -3.37 -9.71 -7.21
C GLU A 184 -3.38 -10.96 -6.31
N LYS A 185 -2.54 -11.95 -6.61
CA LYS A 185 -2.37 -13.13 -5.74
C LYS A 185 -1.85 -12.75 -4.34
N LEU A 186 -0.85 -11.87 -4.27
CA LEU A 186 -0.34 -11.38 -3.00
C LEU A 186 -1.39 -10.61 -2.22
N GLU A 187 -2.16 -9.75 -2.89
CA GLU A 187 -3.27 -9.01 -2.29
C GLU A 187 -4.31 -9.96 -1.68
N ASN A 188 -4.75 -10.97 -2.42
CA ASN A 188 -5.70 -11.97 -1.90
C ASN A 188 -5.13 -12.77 -0.71
N GLN A 189 -3.82 -13.06 -0.73
CA GLN A 189 -3.15 -13.72 0.38
C GLN A 189 -3.08 -12.82 1.63
N VAL A 190 -2.88 -11.52 1.45
CA VAL A 190 -2.86 -10.55 2.56
C VAL A 190 -4.26 -10.35 3.14
N ALA A 191 -5.27 -10.17 2.28
CA ALA A 191 -6.66 -10.03 2.70
C ALA A 191 -7.15 -11.25 3.49
N SER A 192 -6.88 -12.47 3.02
CA SER A 192 -7.25 -13.71 3.73
C SER A 192 -6.53 -13.89 5.06
N ARG A 193 -5.28 -13.42 5.19
CA ARG A 193 -4.52 -13.50 6.44
C ARG A 193 -5.07 -12.60 7.53
N ILE A 194 -5.63 -11.45 7.17
CA ILE A 194 -6.21 -10.49 8.12
C ILE A 194 -7.63 -10.92 8.53
N GLN A 195 -8.35 -11.59 7.63
CA GLN A 195 -9.70 -12.08 7.90
C GLN A 195 -9.71 -13.42 8.64
N ALA A 196 -8.62 -14.18 8.60
CA ALA A 196 -8.44 -15.35 9.45
C ALA A 196 -8.19 -14.90 10.90
N PRO A 197 -8.98 -15.37 11.89
CA PRO A 197 -8.68 -15.11 13.28
C PRO A 197 -7.27 -15.65 13.59
N SER A 198 -6.46 -14.82 14.23
CA SER A 198 -5.11 -15.19 14.66
C SER A 198 -5.13 -16.55 15.39
N PRO A 199 -4.33 -17.54 14.96
CA PRO A 199 -4.26 -18.84 15.65
C PRO A 199 -3.72 -18.73 17.09
N ALA A 200 -3.28 -17.55 17.53
CA ALA A 200 -2.88 -17.30 18.91
C ALA A 200 -4.05 -17.18 19.91
N GLN A 201 -5.32 -17.22 19.48
CA GLN A 201 -6.48 -17.23 20.39
C GLN A 201 -7.31 -18.51 20.36
N VAL A 202 -6.89 -19.54 19.61
CA VAL A 202 -7.58 -20.84 19.59
C VAL A 202 -6.67 -21.93 20.17
N MET A 203 -6.14 -21.71 21.37
CA MET A 203 -5.72 -22.83 22.23
C MET A 203 -5.68 -22.44 23.71
N GLN A 204 -6.86 -22.34 24.33
CA GLN A 204 -7.04 -22.71 25.74
C GLN A 204 -8.52 -23.00 26.08
N PRO A 205 -9.10 -24.11 25.61
CA PRO A 205 -10.34 -24.63 26.17
C PRO A 205 -10.02 -25.44 27.44
N ALA A 206 -9.39 -24.81 28.43
CA ALA A 206 -9.07 -25.46 29.71
C ALA A 206 -9.34 -24.59 30.94
N GLN A 207 -9.75 -23.33 30.75
CA GLN A 207 -10.15 -22.46 31.87
C GLN A 207 -11.67 -22.32 32.00
N ALA A 208 -12.46 -22.63 30.97
CA ALA A 208 -13.93 -22.62 31.09
C ALA A 208 -14.47 -23.77 31.97
N ASP A 209 -13.84 -24.94 31.93
CA ASP A 209 -14.30 -26.10 32.72
C ASP A 209 -13.99 -25.99 34.22
N LEU A 210 -13.00 -25.17 34.61
CA LEU A 210 -12.68 -24.95 36.02
C LEU A 210 -13.64 -23.97 36.71
N PHE A 211 -14.20 -23.00 35.98
CA PHE A 211 -15.22 -22.09 36.51
C PHE A 211 -16.61 -22.75 36.59
N ALA A 212 -16.95 -23.65 35.64
CA ALA A 212 -18.19 -24.40 35.69
C ALA A 212 -18.24 -25.38 36.88
N LEU A 213 -17.11 -26.01 37.23
CA LEU A 213 -17.03 -26.85 38.42
C LEU A 213 -17.03 -26.04 39.73
N ALA A 214 -16.49 -24.81 39.72
CA ALA A 214 -16.54 -23.93 40.88
C ALA A 214 -17.95 -23.38 41.14
N GLU A 215 -18.74 -23.13 40.09
CA GLU A 215 -20.13 -22.64 40.23
C GLU A 215 -21.10 -23.74 40.68
N VAL A 216 -20.83 -25.00 40.35
CA VAL A 216 -21.61 -26.15 40.84
C VAL A 216 -21.34 -26.44 42.32
N ILE A 217 -20.11 -26.26 42.81
CA ILE A 217 -19.78 -26.49 44.23
C ILE A 217 -20.41 -25.41 45.14
N VAL A 218 -20.58 -24.18 44.66
CA VAL A 218 -21.23 -23.11 45.44
C VAL A 218 -22.74 -23.33 45.59
N GLN A 219 -23.40 -23.97 44.62
CA GLN A 219 -24.85 -24.25 44.71
C GLN A 219 -25.21 -25.41 45.64
N GLU A 220 -24.30 -26.35 45.91
CA GLU A 220 -24.57 -27.45 46.85
C GLU A 220 -24.44 -27.03 48.33
N GLU A 221 -23.68 -26.00 48.67
CA GLU A 221 -23.57 -25.51 50.06
C GLU A 221 -24.74 -24.62 50.51
N GLU A 222 -25.48 -23.97 49.60
CA GLU A 222 -26.56 -23.05 49.98
C GLU A 222 -27.88 -23.77 50.34
N VAL A 223 -28.02 -25.07 50.04
CA VAL A 223 -29.28 -25.82 50.26
C VAL A 223 -29.39 -26.40 51.69
N VAL A 224 -28.35 -26.37 52.52
CA VAL A 224 -28.35 -27.04 53.83
C VAL A 224 -28.64 -26.12 55.03
N GLN A 225 -28.73 -24.80 54.88
CA GLN A 225 -28.93 -23.89 56.03
C GLN A 225 -30.25 -23.11 56.10
N ALA A 226 -31.25 -23.43 55.27
CA ALA A 226 -32.59 -22.84 55.38
C ALA A 226 -33.53 -23.71 56.23
N SER A 227 -33.24 -23.84 57.52
CA SER A 227 -34.21 -24.26 58.54
C SER A 227 -33.76 -23.76 59.91
N VAL A 228 -34.39 -22.68 60.38
CA VAL A 228 -34.77 -22.36 61.77
C VAL A 228 -35.07 -20.85 61.88
N GLU A 229 -36.37 -20.54 61.90
CA GLU A 229 -37.07 -19.65 62.86
C GLU A 229 -36.93 -18.11 62.79
N ALA A 230 -38.10 -17.43 62.82
CA ALA A 230 -38.33 -15.97 62.77
C ALA A 230 -38.47 -15.37 64.21
N PRO A 231 -38.95 -14.11 64.46
CA PRO A 231 -39.22 -12.91 63.63
C PRO A 231 -38.77 -11.55 64.29
N ALA A 232 -39.26 -10.42 63.73
CA ALA A 232 -39.36 -9.02 64.24
C ALA A 232 -38.25 -8.06 63.73
N GLU A 233 -38.45 -6.78 63.33
CA GLU A 233 -39.57 -5.87 63.11
C GLU A 233 -38.93 -4.55 62.56
N ASN A 234 -39.68 -3.74 61.80
CA ASN A 234 -39.53 -2.29 61.58
C ASN A 234 -38.66 -1.65 60.46
N ALA A 235 -39.37 -0.74 59.77
CA ALA A 235 -39.00 0.59 59.28
C ALA A 235 -38.44 0.77 57.85
N VAL A 236 -39.39 1.09 56.96
CA VAL A 236 -39.23 1.73 55.65
C VAL A 236 -38.83 3.21 55.81
N LEU A 237 -37.78 3.67 55.12
CA LEU A 237 -37.53 5.10 54.88
C LEU A 237 -37.12 5.34 53.42
N ASN A 238 -38.01 6.02 52.69
CA ASN A 238 -37.96 6.37 51.28
C ASN A 238 -37.18 7.70 51.08
N SER A 239 -36.27 7.74 50.11
CA SER A 239 -35.25 8.79 49.89
C SER A 239 -35.68 10.01 49.05
N ASP A 240 -36.97 10.21 48.81
CA ASP A 240 -37.44 11.25 47.86
C ASP A 240 -37.63 12.68 48.44
N SER A 241 -37.31 12.92 49.71
CA SER A 241 -37.56 14.22 50.37
C SER A 241 -36.39 15.22 50.35
N VAL A 242 -35.22 14.88 49.78
CA VAL A 242 -34.03 15.76 49.84
C VAL A 242 -33.97 16.80 48.71
N ARG A 243 -34.74 16.66 47.62
CA ARG A 243 -34.59 17.52 46.43
C ARG A 243 -35.41 18.82 46.41
N ARG A 244 -36.19 19.15 47.45
CA ARG A 244 -37.08 20.33 47.43
C ARG A 244 -36.61 21.56 48.22
N ALA A 245 -35.41 21.53 48.81
CA ALA A 245 -34.93 22.62 49.69
C ALA A 245 -33.95 23.62 49.04
N LEU A 246 -33.58 23.48 47.75
CA LEU A 246 -32.49 24.29 47.16
C LEU A 246 -32.86 25.22 45.99
N SER A 247 -34.13 25.37 45.59
CA SER A 247 -34.50 26.23 44.44
C SER A 247 -35.18 27.55 44.81
N ARG A 248 -34.90 28.14 45.97
CA ARG A 248 -35.45 29.46 46.33
C ARG A 248 -34.36 30.38 46.89
N LYS A 249 -33.41 30.74 46.03
CA LYS A 249 -32.65 32.01 46.07
C LYS A 249 -31.73 32.09 44.85
N LEU A 250 -32.25 32.67 43.77
CA LEU A 250 -31.57 33.57 42.81
C LEU A 250 -32.62 34.06 41.81
#